data_AF-A0A9X4ICS0-F1
#
_entry.id   AF-A0A9X4ICS0-F1
#
_cell.length_a   1.000
_cell.length_b   1.000
_cell.length_c   1.000
_cell.angle_alpha   90.00
_cell.angle_beta   90.00
_cell.angle_gamma   90.00
#
_symmetry.space_group_name_H-M   'P 1'
#
loop_
_entity.id
_entity.type
_entity.pdbx_description
1 polymer ?
#
loop_
_entity_poly.entity_id
_entity_poly.type
_entity_poly.pdbx_seq_one_letter_code
_entity_poly.pdbx_strand_id
1 'polypeptide(L)'
;MSIFTPFGHFGGTREAAAPMQRVDNVKEAAKDFRHTMLGHPKVLFYKSIELIRIPYPSKYAYLNAFRLPVPYIHICNRLFVIQFDSSEGLKTLLVSPSDWENQRETPFFDRLLKSGGPLAGAVEKMVVDPKNTVPQALAALGIRPEDIDYITYDHLHTQNLTRWLGGVSPLFPNAKLLVMRKEWESARALLPWQNQWYCPDGLAGIDEARVELIDGDVFLGDGSVALMQTKGHTEGNHSIVAHTDQGLLVTSENGVSLDAYSPAYSKIPGLAAYAAATQAEVVLNGNTLEFGIDQYISMVQEKAVAGPCPADERFCNMALSSESAGFYLFPGTRPTAVMGDLHFGRFRRPERGGQTAGRAV
;
A
#
# COMPACT_ATOMS: atom_id res chain seq x y z
N MET A 1 21.06 14.24 -12.72
CA MET A 1 19.82 13.56 -13.16
C MET A 1 18.87 13.56 -11.97
N SER A 2 17.59 13.88 -12.20
CA SER A 2 16.52 13.82 -11.18
C SER A 2 16.45 12.41 -10.56
N ILE A 3 16.19 12.29 -9.26
CA ILE A 3 15.89 11.00 -8.60
C ILE A 3 14.61 10.39 -9.16
N PHE A 4 13.68 11.23 -9.63
CA PHE A 4 12.41 10.81 -10.21
C PHE A 4 12.51 10.88 -11.73
N THR A 5 12.36 9.74 -12.40
CA THR A 5 12.36 9.65 -13.86
C THR A 5 10.97 9.23 -14.33
N PRO A 6 10.19 10.15 -14.94
CA PRO A 6 8.87 9.82 -15.48
C PRO A 6 8.94 8.74 -16.56
N PHE A 7 7.92 7.89 -16.63
CA PHE A 7 7.74 6.94 -17.73
C PHE A 7 6.30 6.95 -18.24
N GLY A 8 6.09 6.38 -19.44
CA GLY A 8 4.84 6.51 -20.18
C GLY A 8 4.23 5.20 -20.67
N HIS A 9 4.66 4.04 -20.14
CA HIS A 9 4.18 2.72 -20.60
C HIS A 9 2.66 2.59 -20.56
N PHE A 10 1.99 3.18 -19.57
CA PHE A 10 0.53 3.12 -19.41
C PHE A 10 -0.22 4.32 -20.01
N GLY A 11 0.48 5.27 -20.64
CA GLY A 11 -0.11 6.46 -21.25
C GLY A 11 -1.17 6.10 -22.29
N GLY A 12 -2.35 6.70 -22.19
CA GLY A 12 -3.47 6.48 -23.14
C GLY A 12 -4.16 5.12 -23.05
N THR A 13 -3.66 4.16 -22.26
CA THR A 13 -4.22 2.78 -22.19
C THR A 13 -5.70 2.76 -21.78
N ARG A 14 -6.14 3.76 -21.01
CA ARG A 14 -7.51 3.87 -20.48
C ARG A 14 -8.45 4.73 -21.33
N GLU A 15 -8.01 5.26 -22.47
CA GLU A 15 -8.79 6.20 -23.28
C GLU A 15 -9.78 5.51 -24.24
N ALA A 16 -9.67 4.19 -24.42
CA ALA A 16 -10.56 3.44 -25.29
C ALA A 16 -12.02 3.50 -24.83
N ALA A 17 -12.96 3.71 -25.76
CA ALA A 17 -14.39 3.76 -25.43
C ALA A 17 -14.90 2.42 -24.85
N ALA A 18 -14.46 1.29 -25.41
CA ALA A 18 -14.84 -0.05 -24.94
C ALA A 18 -14.08 -0.43 -23.66
N PRO A 19 -14.76 -0.81 -22.56
CA PRO A 19 -14.09 -1.16 -21.29
C PRO A 19 -13.08 -2.30 -21.41
N MET A 20 -13.42 -3.37 -22.14
CA MET A 20 -12.49 -4.50 -22.32
C MET A 20 -11.25 -4.13 -23.13
N GLN A 21 -11.37 -3.20 -24.08
CA GLN A 21 -10.18 -2.69 -24.78
C GLN A 21 -9.22 -1.98 -23.82
N ARG A 22 -9.73 -1.28 -22.80
CA ARG A 22 -8.87 -0.67 -21.75
C ARG A 22 -8.15 -1.75 -20.95
N VAL A 23 -8.85 -2.85 -20.62
CA VAL A 23 -8.28 -4.01 -19.93
C VAL A 23 -7.17 -4.64 -20.76
N ASP A 24 -7.40 -4.87 -22.05
CA ASP A 24 -6.41 -5.46 -22.95
C ASP A 24 -5.20 -4.53 -23.14
N ASN A 25 -5.44 -3.22 -23.30
CA ASN A 25 -4.39 -2.22 -23.41
C ASN A 25 -3.48 -2.19 -22.19
N VAL A 26 -4.02 -2.21 -20.96
CA VAL A 26 -3.19 -2.22 -19.74
C VAL A 26 -2.40 -3.51 -19.59
N LYS A 27 -2.95 -4.65 -20.04
CA LYS A 27 -2.23 -5.94 -20.03
C LYS A 27 -1.05 -5.95 -21.00
N GLU A 28 -1.24 -5.42 -22.21
CA GLU A 28 -0.13 -5.31 -23.18
C GLU A 28 0.94 -4.33 -22.67
N ALA A 29 0.55 -3.13 -22.22
CA ALA A 29 1.47 -2.17 -21.62
C ALA A 29 2.24 -2.74 -20.42
N ALA A 30 1.58 -3.57 -19.60
CA ALA A 30 2.21 -4.22 -18.45
C ALA A 30 3.35 -5.17 -18.87
N LYS A 31 3.30 -5.79 -20.05
CA LYS A 31 4.39 -6.64 -20.56
C LYS A 31 5.64 -5.81 -20.83
N ASP A 32 5.49 -4.69 -21.52
CA ASP A 32 6.59 -3.78 -21.86
C ASP A 32 7.17 -3.12 -20.61
N PHE A 33 6.31 -2.67 -19.69
CA PHE A 33 6.72 -2.16 -18.39
C PHE A 33 7.50 -3.23 -17.60
N ARG A 34 6.97 -4.45 -17.51
CA ARG A 34 7.61 -5.55 -16.79
C ARG A 34 8.98 -5.90 -17.40
N HIS A 35 9.09 -5.93 -18.72
CA HIS A 35 10.37 -6.14 -19.39
C HIS A 35 11.39 -5.06 -19.03
N THR A 36 10.96 -3.80 -19.02
CA THR A 36 11.80 -2.64 -18.64
C THR A 36 12.25 -2.75 -17.18
N MET A 37 11.31 -2.95 -16.26
CA MET A 37 11.56 -3.02 -14.81
C MET A 37 12.49 -4.18 -14.43
N LEU A 38 12.32 -5.36 -15.07
CA LEU A 38 13.20 -6.52 -14.85
C LEU A 38 14.61 -6.32 -15.44
N GLY A 39 14.78 -5.37 -16.37
CA GLY A 39 16.09 -4.96 -16.88
C GLY A 39 16.87 -4.01 -15.97
N HIS A 40 16.19 -3.35 -15.02
CA HIS A 40 16.82 -2.50 -14.03
C HIS A 40 17.47 -3.32 -12.90
N PRO A 41 18.35 -2.71 -12.08
CA PRO A 41 18.86 -3.33 -10.87
C PRO A 41 17.75 -3.83 -9.94
N LYS A 42 18.10 -4.77 -9.06
CA LYS A 42 17.26 -5.15 -7.93
C LYS A 42 17.48 -4.19 -6.77
N VAL A 43 16.46 -4.02 -5.93
CA VAL A 43 16.58 -3.27 -4.68
C VAL A 43 17.69 -3.85 -3.80
N LEU A 44 18.43 -2.97 -3.12
CA LEU A 44 19.53 -3.36 -2.23
C LEU A 44 19.04 -3.98 -0.92
N PHE A 45 17.85 -3.56 -0.50
CA PHE A 45 17.16 -4.07 0.67
C PHE A 45 15.66 -3.94 0.47
N TYR A 46 14.91 -4.96 0.88
CA TYR A 46 13.45 -4.90 0.96
C TYR A 46 13.01 -5.72 2.15
N LYS A 47 12.18 -5.16 3.02
CA LYS A 47 11.61 -5.90 4.14
C LYS A 47 10.18 -5.47 4.42
N SER A 48 9.27 -6.44 4.56
CA SER A 48 7.92 -6.20 5.08
C SER A 48 7.85 -6.55 6.57
N ILE A 49 7.05 -5.78 7.32
CA ILE A 49 6.93 -5.91 8.78
C ILE A 49 5.47 -5.69 9.17
N GLU A 50 4.88 -6.63 9.91
CA GLU A 50 3.52 -6.46 10.45
C GLU A 50 3.49 -5.33 11.49
N LEU A 51 2.56 -4.39 11.33
CA LEU A 51 2.31 -3.34 12.30
C LEU A 51 1.16 -3.74 13.22
N ILE A 52 0.02 -4.11 12.63
CA ILE A 52 -1.21 -4.39 13.37
C ILE A 52 -2.12 -5.29 12.54
N ARG A 53 -2.87 -6.16 13.22
CA ARG A 53 -3.98 -6.89 12.63
C ARG A 53 -5.30 -6.39 13.22
N ILE A 54 -6.25 -6.05 12.37
CA ILE A 54 -7.53 -5.46 12.77
C ILE A 54 -8.70 -6.09 12.01
N PRO A 55 -9.92 -6.07 12.59
CA PRO A 55 -11.12 -6.45 11.87
C PRO A 55 -11.41 -5.46 10.74
N TYR A 56 -11.76 -6.00 9.57
CA TYR A 56 -12.15 -5.25 8.39
C TYR A 56 -13.44 -5.84 7.81
N PRO A 57 -14.47 -5.03 7.46
CA PRO A 57 -15.73 -5.59 6.99
C PRO A 57 -15.56 -6.49 5.77
N SER A 58 -16.07 -7.71 5.85
CA SER A 58 -15.96 -8.71 4.76
C SER A 58 -16.60 -8.22 3.46
N LYS A 59 -17.70 -7.46 3.57
CA LYS A 59 -18.36 -6.78 2.46
C LYS A 59 -17.50 -5.72 1.77
N TYR A 60 -16.48 -5.17 2.45
CA TYR A 60 -15.54 -4.25 1.83
C TYR A 60 -14.38 -5.05 1.24
N ALA A 61 -13.82 -6.00 2.00
CA ALA A 61 -12.71 -6.83 1.54
C ALA A 61 -12.96 -7.57 0.22
N TYR A 62 -14.19 -8.04 0.02
CA TYR A 62 -14.57 -8.92 -1.09
C TYR A 62 -15.83 -8.46 -1.83
N LEU A 63 -16.27 -7.22 -1.62
CA LEU A 63 -17.44 -6.60 -2.25
C LEU A 63 -18.65 -7.55 -2.40
N ASN A 64 -19.00 -7.93 -3.62
CA ASN A 64 -20.16 -8.75 -3.97
C ASN A 64 -19.86 -10.26 -3.96
N ALA A 65 -18.60 -10.65 -3.70
CA ALA A 65 -18.13 -12.02 -3.91
C ALA A 65 -18.21 -12.91 -2.67
N PHE A 66 -18.17 -12.35 -1.46
CA PHE A 66 -18.20 -13.13 -0.21
C PHE A 66 -19.62 -13.57 0.16
N ARG A 67 -19.80 -14.84 0.51
CA ARG A 67 -21.14 -15.44 0.69
C ARG A 67 -21.53 -15.78 2.13
N LEU A 68 -20.58 -15.84 3.07
CA LEU A 68 -20.94 -16.16 4.45
C LEU A 68 -21.48 -14.93 5.18
N PRO A 69 -22.43 -15.10 6.13
CA PRO A 69 -22.90 -14.02 6.99
C PRO A 69 -21.89 -13.67 8.10
N VAL A 70 -20.59 -13.68 7.76
CA VAL A 70 -19.50 -13.34 8.67
C VAL A 70 -19.14 -11.87 8.42
N PRO A 71 -19.36 -10.95 9.38
CA PRO A 71 -19.31 -9.51 9.12
C PRO A 71 -17.90 -8.95 8.91
N TYR A 72 -16.86 -9.64 9.39
CA TYR A 72 -15.49 -9.16 9.35
C TYR A 72 -14.53 -10.25 8.87
N ILE A 73 -13.43 -9.82 8.25
CA ILE A 73 -12.17 -10.55 8.16
C ILE A 73 -11.15 -9.87 9.05
N HIS A 74 -9.95 -10.43 9.22
CA HIS A 74 -8.81 -9.61 9.62
C HIS A 74 -8.03 -9.13 8.39
N ILE A 75 -7.45 -7.94 8.49
CA ILE A 75 -6.38 -7.47 7.62
C ILE A 75 -5.15 -7.20 8.48
N CYS A 76 -3.97 -7.34 7.88
CA CYS A 76 -2.67 -7.09 8.47
C CYS A 76 -2.04 -5.91 7.76
N ASN A 77 -1.97 -4.77 8.44
CA ASN A 77 -1.30 -3.60 7.90
C ASN A 77 0.20 -3.76 8.06
N ARG A 78 0.94 -3.52 6.98
CA ARG A 78 2.39 -3.75 6.90
C ARG A 78 3.13 -2.46 6.58
N LEU A 79 4.29 -2.32 7.22
CA LEU A 79 5.35 -1.40 6.82
C LEU A 79 6.27 -2.12 5.84
N PHE A 80 6.72 -1.42 4.79
CA PHE A 80 7.84 -1.87 3.96
C PHE A 80 9.00 -0.89 4.05
N VAL A 81 10.21 -1.43 4.15
CA VAL A 81 11.46 -0.68 4.11
C VAL A 81 12.22 -1.09 2.87
N ILE A 82 12.49 -0.15 1.96
CA ILE A 82 13.14 -0.39 0.67
C ILE A 82 14.38 0.49 0.56
N GLN A 83 15.50 -0.08 0.13
CA GLN A 83 16.70 0.67 -0.24
C GLN A 83 17.08 0.46 -1.70
N PHE A 84 17.43 1.56 -2.35
CA PHE A 84 17.85 1.62 -3.75
C PHE A 84 18.94 2.67 -3.93
N ASP A 85 19.73 2.55 -4.99
CA ASP A 85 20.74 3.54 -5.33
C ASP A 85 20.12 4.69 -6.14
N SER A 86 20.74 5.88 -6.05
CA SER A 86 20.36 7.04 -6.85
C SER A 86 21.59 7.86 -7.22
N SER A 87 21.40 8.87 -8.08
CA SER A 87 22.43 9.86 -8.41
C SER A 87 22.93 10.66 -7.20
N GLU A 88 22.16 10.70 -6.11
CA GLU A 88 22.49 11.36 -4.85
C GLU A 88 22.97 10.38 -3.76
N GLY A 89 23.25 9.13 -4.13
CA GLY A 89 23.64 8.06 -3.21
C GLY A 89 22.47 7.19 -2.76
N LEU A 90 22.73 6.38 -1.73
CA LEU A 90 21.78 5.42 -1.17
C LEU A 90 20.53 6.11 -0.61
N LYS A 91 19.34 5.63 -0.98
CA LYS A 91 18.06 6.13 -0.47
C LYS A 91 17.31 5.06 0.33
N THR A 92 16.64 5.49 1.40
CA THR A 92 15.74 4.65 2.20
C THR A 92 14.30 5.16 2.08
N LEU A 93 13.42 4.32 1.53
CA LEU A 93 12.00 4.55 1.37
C LEU A 93 11.20 3.71 2.37
N LEU A 94 10.31 4.36 3.11
CA LEU A 94 9.24 3.70 3.86
C LEU A 94 7.96 3.68 3.03
N VAL A 95 7.39 2.51 2.81
CA VAL A 95 6.06 2.34 2.20
C VAL A 95 5.08 1.94 3.29
N SER A 96 3.96 2.66 3.36
CA SER A 96 2.88 2.45 4.33
C SER A 96 3.33 2.45 5.81
N PRO A 97 4.11 3.43 6.30
CA PRO A 97 4.38 3.57 7.74
C PRO A 97 3.13 4.04 8.50
N SER A 98 2.10 3.20 8.60
CA SER A 98 0.84 3.53 9.27
C SER A 98 1.04 3.78 10.77
N ASP A 99 0.67 4.98 11.22
CA ASP A 99 0.70 5.38 12.62
C ASP A 99 -0.54 4.89 13.38
N TRP A 100 -0.78 3.57 13.40
CA TRP A 100 -2.02 2.95 13.92
C TRP A 100 -2.38 3.38 15.35
N GLU A 101 -1.42 3.88 16.12
CA GLU A 101 -1.61 4.48 17.44
C GLU A 101 -2.50 5.74 17.37
N ASN A 102 -2.41 6.52 16.28
CA ASN A 102 -3.11 7.79 16.04
C ASN A 102 -4.12 7.74 14.87
N GLN A 103 -4.58 6.54 14.47
CA GLN A 103 -5.60 6.36 13.41
C GLN A 103 -7.03 6.18 13.94
N ARG A 104 -7.18 6.00 15.26
CA ARG A 104 -8.47 5.72 15.92
C ARG A 104 -9.51 6.82 15.70
N GLU A 105 -9.05 8.04 15.42
CA GLU A 105 -9.89 9.21 15.16
C GLU A 105 -10.52 9.20 13.75
N THR A 106 -10.11 8.27 12.87
CA THR A 106 -10.79 8.06 11.58
C THR A 106 -12.29 7.79 11.83
N PRO A 107 -13.23 8.50 11.18
CA PRO A 107 -14.65 8.42 11.53
C PRO A 107 -15.26 7.01 11.43
N PHE A 108 -14.76 6.15 10.54
CA PHE A 108 -15.15 4.74 10.50
C PHE A 108 -14.82 4.01 11.82
N PHE A 109 -13.57 4.09 12.28
CA PHE A 109 -13.13 3.41 13.51
C PHE A 109 -13.74 4.04 14.76
N ASP A 110 -13.82 5.37 14.82
CA ASP A 110 -14.44 6.08 15.92
C ASP A 110 -15.91 5.65 16.12
N ARG A 111 -16.70 5.55 15.04
CA ARG A 111 -18.07 5.04 15.11
C ARG A 111 -18.14 3.57 15.49
N LEU A 112 -17.23 2.73 14.97
CA LEU A 112 -17.19 1.31 15.31
C LEU A 112 -16.94 1.13 16.82
N LEU A 113 -15.98 1.87 17.38
CA LEU A 113 -15.69 1.87 18.82
C LEU A 113 -16.89 2.39 19.63
N LYS A 114 -17.50 3.50 19.23
CA LYS A 114 -18.70 4.07 19.89
C LYS A 114 -19.92 3.14 19.84
N SER A 115 -20.05 2.35 18.78
CA SER A 115 -21.15 1.39 18.62
C SER A 115 -21.04 0.15 19.53
N GLY A 116 -19.86 -0.13 20.09
CA GLY A 116 -19.58 -1.32 20.90
C GLY A 116 -20.16 -1.31 22.32
N GLY A 117 -20.81 -0.23 22.75
CA GLY A 117 -21.44 -0.10 24.07
C GLY A 117 -20.44 -0.23 25.24
N PRO A 118 -20.90 -0.57 26.47
CA PRO A 118 -20.05 -0.63 27.66
C PRO A 118 -18.90 -1.65 27.59
N LEU A 119 -18.96 -2.61 26.67
CA LEU A 119 -17.95 -3.66 26.48
C LEU A 119 -16.98 -3.38 25.33
N ALA A 120 -17.09 -2.22 24.66
CA ALA A 120 -16.31 -1.89 23.46
C ALA A 120 -14.80 -2.11 23.66
N GLY A 121 -14.22 -1.63 24.76
CA GLY A 121 -12.78 -1.77 25.02
C GLY A 121 -12.33 -3.22 25.26
N ALA A 122 -13.20 -4.09 25.80
CA ALA A 122 -12.88 -5.51 25.96
C ALA A 122 -12.97 -6.26 24.62
N VAL A 123 -13.97 -5.92 23.79
CA VAL A 123 -14.12 -6.45 22.43
C VAL A 123 -12.94 -6.01 21.57
N GLU A 124 -12.56 -4.73 21.62
CA GLU A 124 -11.43 -4.19 20.89
C GLU A 124 -10.14 -4.94 21.21
N LYS A 125 -9.82 -5.16 22.49
CA LYS A 125 -8.64 -5.95 22.91
C LYS A 125 -8.66 -7.41 22.46
N MET A 126 -9.84 -7.95 22.14
CA MET A 126 -9.98 -9.32 21.66
C MET A 126 -9.77 -9.43 20.15
N VAL A 127 -10.11 -8.39 19.38
CA VAL A 127 -10.09 -8.41 17.90
C VAL A 127 -8.95 -7.59 17.29
N VAL A 128 -8.37 -6.65 18.04
CA VAL A 128 -7.20 -5.88 17.61
C VAL A 128 -5.94 -6.58 18.14
N ASP A 129 -4.99 -6.85 17.24
CA ASP A 129 -3.76 -7.57 17.53
C ASP A 129 -2.55 -6.73 17.05
N PRO A 130 -2.06 -5.78 17.88
CA PRO A 130 -0.88 -4.98 17.59
C PRO A 130 0.38 -5.85 17.57
N LYS A 131 1.25 -5.60 16.57
CA LYS A 131 2.52 -6.32 16.41
C LYS A 131 3.71 -5.41 16.65
N ASN A 132 3.77 -4.29 15.93
CA ASN A 132 4.85 -3.32 16.02
C ASN A 132 4.31 -1.90 15.78
N THR A 133 4.86 -0.93 16.47
CA THR A 133 4.82 0.46 16.01
C THR A 133 5.90 0.68 14.95
N VAL A 134 5.75 1.69 14.09
CA VAL A 134 6.79 2.05 13.11
C VAL A 134 8.15 2.30 13.80
N PRO A 135 8.25 3.08 14.91
CA PRO A 135 9.51 3.24 15.64
C PRO A 135 10.10 1.92 16.16
N GLN A 136 9.28 1.00 16.68
CA GLN A 136 9.75 -0.32 17.13
C GLN A 136 10.32 -1.13 15.97
N ALA A 137 9.62 -1.14 14.83
CA ALA A 137 10.06 -1.85 13.63
C ALA A 137 11.40 -1.31 13.11
N LEU A 138 11.57 0.02 13.04
CA LEU A 138 12.83 0.65 12.60
C LEU A 138 13.97 0.40 13.59
N ALA A 139 13.71 0.50 14.90
CA ALA A 139 14.70 0.23 15.94
C ALA A 139 15.20 -1.23 15.89
N ALA A 140 14.30 -2.19 15.66
CA ALA A 140 14.65 -3.60 15.50
C ALA A 140 15.56 -3.87 14.28
N LEU A 141 15.52 -3.00 13.27
CA LEU A 141 16.42 -3.03 12.11
C LEU A 141 17.68 -2.17 12.29
N GLY A 142 17.81 -1.44 13.41
CA GLY A 142 18.91 -0.51 13.65
C GLY A 142 18.90 0.72 12.74
N ILE A 143 17.73 1.08 12.19
CA ILE A 143 17.48 2.22 11.32
C ILE A 143 17.12 3.43 12.19
N ARG A 144 17.81 4.56 12.01
CA ARG A 144 17.48 5.79 12.72
C ARG A 144 16.43 6.58 11.96
N PRO A 145 15.61 7.40 12.64
CA PRO A 145 14.64 8.24 11.95
C PRO A 145 15.26 9.19 10.91
N GLU A 146 16.44 9.74 11.20
CA GLU A 146 17.22 10.55 10.27
C GLU A 146 17.77 9.78 9.06
N ASP A 147 17.78 8.45 9.06
CA ASP A 147 18.23 7.66 7.90
C ASP A 147 17.16 7.56 6.80
N ILE A 148 15.91 7.95 7.08
CA ILE A 148 14.77 7.90 6.14
C ILE A 148 14.78 9.09 5.19
N ASP A 149 14.75 8.81 3.89
CA ASP A 149 14.72 9.83 2.82
C ASP A 149 13.31 10.07 2.30
N TYR A 150 12.52 9.01 2.18
CA TYR A 150 11.19 9.09 1.58
C TYR A 150 10.17 8.29 2.35
N ILE A 151 8.93 8.79 2.35
CA ILE A 151 7.74 8.08 2.80
C ILE A 151 6.75 8.08 1.66
N THR A 152 6.09 6.94 1.42
CA THR A 152 4.97 6.86 0.49
C THR A 152 3.91 5.91 1.01
N TYR A 153 2.72 6.02 0.46
CA TYR A 153 1.59 5.14 0.68
C TYR A 153 1.00 4.83 -0.68
N ASP A 154 0.28 3.72 -0.83
CA ASP A 154 -0.53 3.52 -2.03
C ASP A 154 -1.63 4.59 -2.15
N HIS A 155 -2.23 4.98 -1.02
CA HIS A 155 -3.18 6.08 -0.84
C HIS A 155 -3.24 6.51 0.64
N LEU A 156 -3.98 7.57 0.97
CA LEU A 156 -3.95 8.21 2.29
C LEU A 156 -5.11 7.81 3.22
N HIS A 157 -5.91 6.78 2.90
CA HIS A 157 -6.93 6.33 3.85
C HIS A 157 -6.32 5.94 5.19
N THR A 158 -6.92 6.45 6.25
CA THR A 158 -6.58 6.22 7.65
C THR A 158 -5.19 6.70 8.03
N GLN A 159 -4.45 7.38 7.13
CA GLN A 159 -3.09 7.79 7.42
C GLN A 159 -3.06 9.12 8.16
N ASN A 160 -2.37 9.15 9.30
CA ASN A 160 -2.03 10.37 10.02
C ASN A 160 -0.53 10.62 9.84
N LEU A 161 -0.19 11.67 9.09
CA LEU A 161 1.20 11.97 8.71
C LEU A 161 1.84 12.98 9.68
N THR A 162 1.07 13.56 10.60
CA THR A 162 1.53 14.63 11.49
C THR A 162 2.72 14.20 12.34
N ARG A 163 2.72 12.99 12.90
CA ARG A 163 3.84 12.45 13.68
C ARG A 163 5.13 12.29 12.86
N TRP A 164 4.99 11.96 11.58
CA TRP A 164 6.10 11.66 10.68
C TRP A 164 6.74 12.92 10.13
N LEU A 165 5.91 13.87 9.67
CA LEU A 165 6.33 15.00 8.84
C LEU A 165 5.88 16.37 9.36
N GLY A 166 4.89 16.39 10.26
CA GLY A 166 4.29 17.63 10.76
C GLY A 166 4.91 18.15 12.06
N GLY A 167 4.61 19.42 12.35
CA GLY A 167 5.00 20.07 13.60
C GLY A 167 6.47 20.49 13.68
N VAL A 168 6.88 21.00 14.84
CA VAL A 168 8.22 21.58 15.06
C VAL A 168 9.32 20.50 15.16
N SER A 169 8.94 19.27 15.53
CA SER A 169 9.89 18.15 15.72
C SER A 169 9.33 16.86 15.10
N PRO A 170 9.24 16.78 13.76
CA PRO A 170 8.77 15.59 13.06
C PRO A 170 9.69 14.40 13.33
N LEU A 171 9.12 13.19 13.44
CA LEU A 171 9.94 12.00 13.76
C LEU A 171 11.00 11.73 12.69
N PHE A 172 10.68 11.90 11.41
CA PHE A 172 11.61 11.65 10.31
C PHE A 172 12.11 12.99 9.75
N PRO A 173 13.16 13.61 10.31
CA PRO A 173 13.50 15.00 9.98
C PRO A 173 13.94 15.22 8.52
N ASN A 174 14.48 14.19 7.87
CA ASN A 174 14.98 14.28 6.50
C ASN A 174 14.00 13.78 5.44
N ALA A 175 12.90 13.13 5.85
CA ALA A 175 12.01 12.46 4.92
C ALA A 175 11.18 13.46 4.10
N LYS A 176 10.89 13.10 2.85
CA LYS A 176 9.84 13.74 2.05
C LYS A 176 8.71 12.76 1.74
N LEU A 177 7.49 13.25 1.68
CA LEU A 177 6.33 12.48 1.22
C LEU A 177 6.36 12.39 -0.31
N LEU A 178 6.34 11.17 -0.86
CA LEU A 178 6.06 10.91 -2.26
C LEU A 178 4.58 10.55 -2.41
N VAL A 179 3.82 11.38 -3.11
CA VAL A 179 2.37 11.22 -3.23
C VAL A 179 1.88 11.74 -4.58
N MET A 180 0.89 11.07 -5.18
CA MET A 180 0.24 11.59 -6.38
C MET A 180 -0.46 12.91 -6.05
N ARG A 181 -0.32 13.92 -6.93
CA ARG A 181 -0.97 15.23 -6.75
C ARG A 181 -2.46 15.10 -6.45
N LYS A 182 -3.15 14.21 -7.16
CA LYS A 182 -4.58 13.95 -6.98
C LYS A 182 -4.94 13.45 -5.57
N GLU A 183 -4.10 12.62 -4.97
CA GLU A 183 -4.32 12.12 -3.60
C GLU A 183 -4.17 13.26 -2.59
N TRP A 184 -3.11 14.06 -2.75
CA TRP A 184 -2.82 15.20 -1.89
C TRP A 184 -3.94 16.24 -1.91
N GLU A 185 -4.41 16.63 -3.10
CA GLU A 185 -5.50 17.59 -3.25
C GLU A 185 -6.83 17.02 -2.73
N SER A 186 -7.15 15.75 -3.04
CA SER A 186 -8.37 15.09 -2.57
C SER A 186 -8.43 15.06 -1.04
N ALA A 187 -7.34 14.67 -0.38
CA ALA A 187 -7.25 14.62 1.08
C ALA A 187 -7.45 15.97 1.79
N ARG A 188 -7.31 17.10 1.07
CA ARG A 188 -7.55 18.47 1.58
C ARG A 188 -8.98 18.97 1.31
N ALA A 189 -9.72 18.30 0.44
CA ALA A 189 -11.03 18.74 -0.04
C ALA A 189 -12.03 17.58 -0.11
N LEU A 190 -12.07 16.76 0.94
CA LEU A 190 -12.82 15.51 0.98
C LEU A 190 -14.34 15.72 0.90
N LEU A 191 -15.00 14.91 0.08
CA LEU A 191 -16.45 14.74 0.16
C LEU A 191 -16.85 14.07 1.49
N PRO A 192 -18.10 14.24 1.98
CA PRO A 192 -18.56 13.60 3.21
C PRO A 192 -18.50 12.07 3.20
N TRP A 193 -18.34 11.44 2.03
CA TRP A 193 -18.30 9.99 1.89
C TRP A 193 -16.85 9.50 1.93
N GLN A 194 -15.92 10.31 1.42
CA GLN A 194 -14.48 10.06 1.48
C GLN A 194 -13.95 10.29 2.89
N ASN A 195 -14.33 11.41 3.54
CA ASN A 195 -13.82 11.76 4.88
C ASN A 195 -14.09 10.70 5.97
N GLN A 196 -14.96 9.73 5.70
CA GLN A 196 -15.20 8.58 6.57
C GLN A 196 -13.95 7.71 6.76
N TRP A 197 -13.00 7.79 5.82
CA TRP A 197 -11.78 6.99 5.75
C TRP A 197 -10.51 7.80 5.89
N TYR A 198 -10.56 9.11 6.16
CA TYR A 198 -9.37 9.93 6.37
C TYR A 198 -9.31 10.38 7.84
N CYS A 199 -8.11 10.39 8.41
CA CYS A 199 -7.91 10.95 9.75
C CYS A 199 -8.20 12.45 9.72
N PRO A 200 -9.08 12.96 10.61
CA PRO A 200 -9.22 14.40 10.81
C PRO A 200 -7.87 15.03 11.11
N ASP A 201 -7.56 16.16 10.46
CA ASP A 201 -6.29 16.88 10.61
C ASP A 201 -5.03 16.03 10.34
N GLY A 202 -5.16 14.88 9.63
CA GLY A 202 -4.06 13.96 9.37
C GLY A 202 -2.91 14.55 8.54
N LEU A 203 -3.14 15.70 7.90
CA LEU A 203 -2.14 16.45 7.12
C LEU A 203 -1.71 17.77 7.79
N ALA A 204 -2.21 18.07 9.00
CA ALA A 204 -2.00 19.37 9.63
C ALA A 204 -0.52 19.63 9.94
N GLY A 205 -0.06 20.83 9.63
CA GLY A 205 1.29 21.28 9.95
C GLY A 205 2.42 20.59 9.16
N ILE A 206 2.10 19.87 8.08
CA ILE A 206 3.08 19.36 7.13
C ILE A 206 3.53 20.53 6.24
N ASP A 207 4.84 20.77 6.21
CA ASP A 207 5.45 21.74 5.30
C ASP A 207 5.34 21.23 3.85
N GLU A 208 4.74 22.01 2.95
CA GLU A 208 4.59 21.66 1.53
C GLU A 208 5.95 21.44 0.85
N ALA A 209 7.04 22.06 1.33
CA ALA A 209 8.40 21.79 0.84
C ALA A 209 8.90 20.36 1.12
N ARG A 210 8.19 19.62 1.98
CA ARG A 210 8.43 18.20 2.29
C ARG A 210 7.49 17.26 1.55
N VAL A 211 6.72 17.76 0.59
CA VAL A 211 5.80 16.98 -0.23
C VAL A 211 6.26 17.04 -1.68
N GLU A 212 6.68 15.89 -2.21
CA GLU A 212 6.98 15.70 -3.63
C GLU A 212 5.72 15.21 -4.33
N LEU A 213 5.06 16.12 -5.03
CA LEU A 213 3.85 15.84 -5.79
C LEU A 213 4.21 15.17 -7.13
N ILE A 214 3.62 14.01 -7.37
CA ILE A 214 3.86 13.20 -8.57
C ILE A 214 2.66 13.31 -9.51
N ASP A 215 2.95 13.51 -10.79
CA ASP A 215 1.97 13.57 -11.87
C ASP A 215 2.23 12.41 -12.85
N GLY A 216 1.63 11.25 -12.58
CA GLY A 216 1.74 10.04 -13.40
C GLY A 216 2.80 9.05 -12.92
N ASP A 217 3.33 8.23 -13.81
CA ASP A 217 4.21 7.13 -13.46
C ASP A 217 5.69 7.56 -13.35
N VAL A 218 6.41 7.10 -12.32
CA VAL A 218 7.83 7.45 -12.10
C VAL A 218 8.69 6.27 -11.64
N PHE A 219 9.89 6.14 -12.20
CA PHE A 219 10.98 5.35 -11.61
C PHE A 219 11.69 6.17 -10.53
N LEU A 220 12.14 5.50 -9.47
CA LEU A 220 12.94 6.08 -8.40
C LEU A 220 14.41 5.64 -8.57
N GLY A 221 15.33 6.60 -8.46
CA GLY A 221 16.78 6.35 -8.43
C GLY A 221 17.29 5.55 -9.62
N ASP A 222 17.88 4.40 -9.35
CA ASP A 222 18.40 3.43 -10.33
C ASP A 222 17.32 2.65 -11.11
N GLY A 223 16.05 2.91 -10.83
CA GLY A 223 14.91 2.27 -11.48
C GLY A 223 14.50 0.92 -10.88
N SER A 224 15.13 0.49 -9.78
CA SER A 224 14.76 -0.72 -9.05
C SER A 224 13.42 -0.61 -8.30
N VAL A 225 12.91 0.61 -8.14
CA VAL A 225 11.58 0.93 -7.58
C VAL A 225 10.83 1.85 -8.54
N ALA A 226 9.52 1.64 -8.68
CA ALA A 226 8.62 2.50 -9.43
C ALA A 226 7.35 2.82 -8.63
N LEU A 227 6.84 4.03 -8.81
CA LEU A 227 5.49 4.41 -8.41
C LEU A 227 4.62 4.44 -9.68
N MET A 228 3.68 3.50 -9.76
CA MET A 228 2.82 3.27 -10.93
C MET A 228 1.41 3.74 -10.59
N GLN A 229 0.87 4.70 -11.32
CA GLN A 229 -0.47 5.22 -11.10
C GLN A 229 -1.52 4.14 -11.35
N THR A 230 -2.35 3.89 -10.33
CA THR A 230 -3.35 2.83 -10.31
C THR A 230 -4.62 3.33 -9.64
N LYS A 231 -5.14 4.45 -10.17
CA LYS A 231 -6.39 5.09 -9.71
C LYS A 231 -7.56 4.10 -9.65
N GLY A 232 -8.45 4.29 -8.70
CA GLY A 232 -9.58 3.37 -8.53
C GLY A 232 -10.16 3.41 -7.14
N HIS A 233 -9.44 2.77 -6.20
CA HIS A 233 -9.81 2.78 -4.79
C HIS A 233 -9.86 4.20 -4.23
N THR A 234 -8.86 5.01 -4.56
CA THR A 234 -8.90 6.47 -4.54
C THR A 234 -8.50 7.05 -5.89
N GLU A 235 -8.83 8.33 -6.14
CA GLU A 235 -8.41 9.01 -7.37
C GLU A 235 -6.89 9.08 -7.54
N GLY A 236 -6.16 9.22 -6.43
CA GLY A 236 -4.72 9.39 -6.41
C GLY A 236 -3.94 8.11 -6.08
N ASN A 237 -4.58 6.94 -6.04
CA ASN A 237 -3.91 5.69 -5.72
C ASN A 237 -2.75 5.41 -6.69
N HIS A 238 -1.60 5.00 -6.15
CA HIS A 238 -0.49 4.42 -6.91
C HIS A 238 0.00 3.12 -6.28
N SER A 239 0.50 2.22 -7.10
CA SER A 239 1.15 0.99 -6.65
C SER A 239 2.65 1.18 -6.59
N ILE A 240 3.28 0.54 -5.61
CA ILE A 240 4.73 0.51 -5.48
C ILE A 240 5.22 -0.78 -6.11
N VAL A 241 6.09 -0.69 -7.11
CA VAL A 241 6.70 -1.84 -7.78
C VAL A 241 8.16 -1.92 -7.39
N ALA A 242 8.61 -3.05 -6.84
CA ALA A 242 10.00 -3.29 -6.46
C ALA A 242 10.57 -4.48 -7.23
N HIS A 243 11.72 -4.32 -7.88
CA HIS A 243 12.45 -5.42 -8.49
C HIS A 243 13.29 -6.14 -7.42
N THR A 244 12.94 -7.41 -7.14
CA THR A 244 13.55 -8.22 -6.09
C THR A 244 14.08 -9.55 -6.62
N ASP A 245 14.64 -10.38 -5.74
CA ASP A 245 15.07 -11.74 -6.10
C ASP A 245 13.90 -12.67 -6.49
N GLN A 246 12.66 -12.32 -6.11
CA GLN A 246 11.45 -13.04 -6.51
C GLN A 246 10.75 -12.41 -7.72
N GLY A 247 11.44 -11.55 -8.46
CA GLY A 247 10.86 -10.77 -9.56
C GLY A 247 10.22 -9.47 -9.06
N LEU A 248 9.15 -9.03 -9.72
CA LEU A 248 8.48 -7.78 -9.37
C LEU A 248 7.47 -8.01 -8.25
N LEU A 249 7.67 -7.37 -7.11
CA LEU A 249 6.67 -7.27 -6.05
C LEU A 249 5.87 -5.99 -6.24
N VAL A 250 4.55 -6.10 -6.19
CA VAL A 250 3.63 -4.95 -6.32
C VAL A 250 2.84 -4.77 -5.04
N THR A 251 2.85 -3.56 -4.48
CA THR A 251 2.14 -3.18 -3.26
C THR A 251 1.01 -2.22 -3.60
N SER A 252 -0.20 -2.51 -3.13
CA SER A 252 -1.43 -1.74 -3.35
C SER A 252 -2.51 -2.17 -2.34
N GLU A 253 -3.53 -1.32 -2.14
CA GLU A 253 -4.76 -1.64 -1.41
C GLU A 253 -6.01 -1.63 -2.33
N ASN A 254 -5.82 -1.58 -3.66
CA ASN A 254 -6.93 -1.78 -4.60
C ASN A 254 -7.59 -3.17 -4.39
N GLY A 255 -6.83 -4.15 -3.93
CA GLY A 255 -7.29 -5.41 -3.37
C GLY A 255 -6.61 -5.74 -2.04
N VAL A 256 -7.29 -6.47 -1.17
CA VAL A 256 -6.79 -6.81 0.18
C VAL A 256 -6.35 -8.27 0.33
N SER A 257 -6.30 -9.08 -0.75
CA SER A 257 -5.84 -10.46 -0.64
C SER A 257 -5.32 -11.04 -1.96
N LEU A 258 -4.46 -12.06 -1.91
CA LEU A 258 -4.10 -12.82 -3.11
C LEU A 258 -5.33 -13.50 -3.75
N ASP A 259 -6.28 -13.94 -2.93
CA ASP A 259 -7.59 -14.43 -3.38
C ASP A 259 -8.37 -13.39 -4.19
N ALA A 260 -8.27 -12.11 -3.85
CA ALA A 260 -8.93 -11.02 -4.59
C ALA A 260 -8.27 -10.76 -5.94
N TYR A 261 -6.96 -10.96 -6.08
CA TYR A 261 -6.27 -10.87 -7.37
C TYR A 261 -6.38 -12.15 -8.21
N SER A 262 -6.69 -13.29 -7.59
CA SER A 262 -6.82 -14.60 -8.25
C SER A 262 -8.04 -15.39 -7.76
N PRO A 263 -9.26 -14.84 -7.92
CA PRO A 263 -10.46 -15.36 -7.27
C PRO A 263 -10.86 -16.75 -7.78
N ALA A 264 -10.48 -17.11 -8.99
CA ALA A 264 -10.74 -18.44 -9.57
C ALA A 264 -10.15 -19.59 -8.73
N TYR A 265 -9.07 -19.35 -7.97
CA TYR A 265 -8.42 -20.35 -7.13
C TYR A 265 -8.76 -20.23 -5.64
N SER A 266 -9.63 -19.27 -5.29
CA SER A 266 -9.96 -18.97 -3.90
C SER A 266 -10.81 -20.08 -3.26
N LYS A 267 -10.41 -20.46 -2.04
CA LYS A 267 -11.18 -21.27 -1.08
C LYS A 267 -12.05 -20.40 -0.17
N ILE A 268 -11.89 -19.08 -0.19
CA ILE A 268 -12.79 -18.18 0.54
C ILE A 268 -14.20 -18.32 -0.05
N PRO A 269 -15.22 -18.63 0.78
CA PRO A 269 -16.56 -18.93 0.30
C PRO A 269 -17.16 -17.81 -0.55
N GLY A 270 -17.42 -18.15 -1.81
CA GLY A 270 -18.10 -17.29 -2.78
C GLY A 270 -17.19 -16.71 -3.86
N LEU A 271 -15.90 -16.48 -3.59
CA LEU A 271 -15.00 -15.79 -4.55
C LEU A 271 -14.85 -16.54 -5.87
N ALA A 272 -14.50 -17.83 -5.83
CA ALA A 272 -14.35 -18.64 -7.05
C ALA A 272 -15.67 -18.76 -7.83
N ALA A 273 -16.79 -18.92 -7.12
CA ALA A 273 -18.11 -18.99 -7.75
C ALA A 273 -18.55 -17.66 -8.36
N TYR A 274 -18.21 -16.53 -7.72
CA TYR A 274 -18.45 -15.19 -8.24
C TYR A 274 -17.63 -14.95 -9.51
N ALA A 275 -16.32 -15.26 -9.48
CA ALA A 275 -15.45 -15.13 -10.64
C ALA A 275 -15.93 -16.01 -11.80
N ALA A 276 -16.33 -17.26 -11.54
CA ALA A 276 -16.88 -18.14 -12.58
C ALA A 276 -18.18 -17.59 -13.19
N ALA A 277 -19.08 -17.02 -12.37
CA ALA A 277 -20.37 -16.51 -12.83
C ALA A 277 -20.26 -15.17 -13.59
N THR A 278 -19.32 -14.32 -13.21
CA THR A 278 -19.16 -12.95 -13.75
C THR A 278 -18.02 -12.82 -14.75
N GLN A 279 -17.15 -13.83 -14.84
CA GLN A 279 -15.88 -13.81 -15.56
C GLN A 279 -14.90 -12.74 -15.07
N ALA A 280 -15.13 -12.17 -13.87
CA ALA A 280 -14.25 -11.19 -13.27
C ALA A 280 -12.88 -11.78 -12.94
N GLU A 281 -11.82 -11.09 -13.34
CA GLU A 281 -10.43 -11.51 -13.11
C GLU A 281 -9.92 -11.19 -11.71
N VAL A 282 -10.61 -10.27 -11.03
CA VAL A 282 -10.25 -9.69 -9.72
C VAL A 282 -11.51 -9.32 -8.93
N VAL A 283 -11.38 -9.21 -7.61
CA VAL A 283 -12.44 -8.78 -6.66
C VAL A 283 -11.99 -7.53 -5.92
N LEU A 284 -12.78 -6.46 -5.98
CA LEU A 284 -12.38 -5.14 -5.51
C LEU A 284 -12.43 -5.01 -3.98
N ASN A 285 -11.56 -4.17 -3.43
CA ASN A 285 -11.72 -3.56 -2.12
C ASN A 285 -12.77 -2.43 -2.17
N GLY A 286 -13.87 -2.57 -1.42
CA GLY A 286 -15.12 -1.84 -1.67
C GLY A 286 -15.55 -0.82 -0.63
N ASN A 287 -14.67 -0.29 0.21
CA ASN A 287 -15.02 0.63 1.30
C ASN A 287 -15.43 2.05 0.86
N THR A 288 -14.83 2.59 -0.22
CA THR A 288 -15.16 3.93 -0.77
C THR A 288 -15.66 3.87 -2.21
N LEU A 289 -15.14 2.93 -3.02
CA LEU A 289 -15.47 2.74 -4.44
C LEU A 289 -15.49 4.07 -5.24
N GLU A 290 -14.48 4.93 -5.06
CA GLU A 290 -14.43 6.24 -5.74
C GLU A 290 -14.52 6.09 -7.27
N PHE A 291 -13.79 5.13 -7.83
CA PHE A 291 -13.81 4.80 -9.26
C PHE A 291 -13.77 3.29 -9.50
N GLY A 292 -14.86 2.57 -9.19
CA GLY A 292 -14.89 1.10 -9.23
C GLY A 292 -14.44 0.45 -10.55
N ILE A 293 -14.80 1.00 -11.72
CA ILE A 293 -14.32 0.46 -13.01
C ILE A 293 -12.81 0.69 -13.20
N ASP A 294 -12.31 1.86 -12.80
CA ASP A 294 -10.87 2.14 -12.83
C ASP A 294 -10.11 1.26 -11.84
N GLN A 295 -10.69 0.98 -10.67
CA GLN A 295 -10.12 0.06 -9.69
C GLN A 295 -9.99 -1.35 -10.26
N TYR A 296 -11.02 -1.86 -10.96
CA TYR A 296 -10.93 -3.14 -11.65
C TYR A 296 -9.77 -3.16 -12.66
N ILE A 297 -9.68 -2.14 -13.51
CA ILE A 297 -8.61 -2.03 -14.53
C ILE A 297 -7.23 -1.92 -13.85
N SER A 298 -7.11 -1.14 -12.77
CA SER A 298 -5.90 -1.00 -11.96
C SER A 298 -5.46 -2.32 -11.34
N MET A 299 -6.38 -3.08 -10.76
CA MET A 299 -6.05 -4.40 -10.20
C MET A 299 -5.58 -5.38 -11.28
N VAL A 300 -6.13 -5.31 -12.49
CA VAL A 300 -5.66 -6.12 -13.63
C VAL A 300 -4.27 -5.67 -14.09
N GLN A 301 -4.02 -4.36 -14.15
CA GLN A 301 -2.70 -3.78 -14.44
C GLN A 301 -1.66 -4.24 -13.41
N GLU A 302 -1.94 -4.08 -12.12
CA GLU A 302 -1.12 -4.54 -10.99
C GLU A 302 -0.79 -6.02 -11.09
N LYS A 303 -1.82 -6.86 -11.30
CA LYS A 303 -1.70 -8.30 -11.50
C LYS A 303 -0.77 -8.66 -12.67
N ALA A 304 -0.94 -8.01 -13.81
CA ALA A 304 -0.13 -8.25 -14.99
C ALA A 304 1.33 -7.83 -14.78
N VAL A 305 1.56 -6.71 -14.07
CA VAL A 305 2.90 -6.24 -13.71
C VAL A 305 3.58 -7.16 -12.71
N ALA A 306 2.89 -7.58 -11.65
CA ALA A 306 3.42 -8.48 -10.62
C ALA A 306 3.83 -9.83 -11.22
N GLY A 307 3.02 -10.36 -12.14
CA GLY A 307 3.20 -11.70 -12.69
C GLY A 307 2.93 -12.80 -11.65
N PRO A 308 3.22 -14.07 -11.99
CA PRO A 308 2.97 -15.20 -11.09
C PRO A 308 3.86 -15.14 -9.85
N CYS A 309 3.31 -15.54 -8.70
CA CYS A 309 4.05 -15.69 -7.46
C CYS A 309 4.96 -16.95 -7.56
N PRO A 310 6.27 -16.86 -7.27
CA PRO A 310 7.17 -18.02 -7.33
C PRO A 310 6.80 -19.16 -6.38
N ALA A 311 6.10 -18.87 -5.28
CA ALA A 311 5.68 -19.89 -4.31
C ALA A 311 4.44 -20.68 -4.77
N ASP A 312 3.59 -20.06 -5.60
CA ASP A 312 2.39 -20.67 -6.15
C ASP A 312 1.93 -19.87 -7.38
N GLU A 313 2.21 -20.39 -8.57
CA GLU A 313 1.96 -19.69 -9.85
C GLU A 313 0.47 -19.43 -10.14
N ARG A 314 -0.44 -20.03 -9.35
CA ARG A 314 -1.88 -19.72 -9.41
C ARG A 314 -2.19 -18.32 -8.91
N PHE A 315 -1.34 -17.77 -8.05
CA PHE A 315 -1.48 -16.44 -7.46
C PHE A 315 -0.46 -15.46 -8.04
N CYS A 316 -0.69 -14.17 -7.82
CA CYS A 316 0.16 -13.10 -8.34
C CYS A 316 1.15 -12.63 -7.27
N ASN A 317 2.29 -12.08 -7.69
CA ASN A 317 3.36 -11.64 -6.79
C ASN A 317 3.06 -10.28 -6.11
N MET A 318 1.88 -10.19 -5.48
CA MET A 318 1.39 -8.99 -4.80
C MET A 318 1.79 -9.00 -3.31
N ALA A 319 2.45 -7.94 -2.86
CA ALA A 319 2.81 -7.71 -1.46
C ALA A 319 1.92 -6.59 -0.90
N LEU A 320 0.72 -6.94 -0.45
CA LEU A 320 -0.34 -5.99 -0.11
C LEU A 320 -0.03 -5.21 1.17
N SER A 321 -0.35 -3.91 1.17
CA SER A 321 -0.18 -3.02 2.32
C SER A 321 -1.10 -3.39 3.48
N SER A 322 -2.32 -3.80 3.16
CA SER A 322 -3.34 -4.32 4.07
C SER A 322 -3.74 -5.73 3.65
N GLU A 323 -2.94 -6.74 4.02
CA GLU A 323 -3.12 -8.13 3.58
C GLU A 323 -4.15 -8.86 4.44
N SER A 324 -5.13 -9.53 3.81
CA SER A 324 -6.13 -10.30 4.53
C SER A 324 -5.49 -11.42 5.34
N ALA A 325 -6.06 -11.66 6.51
CA ALA A 325 -5.63 -12.67 7.45
C ALA A 325 -6.86 -13.40 8.00
N GLY A 326 -6.70 -14.71 8.24
CA GLY A 326 -7.72 -15.48 8.94
C GLY A 326 -7.76 -15.10 10.42
N PHE A 327 -8.94 -15.14 11.02
CA PHE A 327 -9.11 -14.96 12.46
C PHE A 327 -10.11 -15.97 13.02
N TYR A 328 -9.83 -16.52 14.19
CA TYR A 328 -10.59 -17.65 14.73
C TYR A 328 -12.05 -17.30 15.05
N LEU A 329 -12.35 -16.04 15.41
CA LEU A 329 -13.73 -15.57 15.62
C LEU A 329 -14.51 -15.36 14.31
N PHE A 330 -13.83 -15.35 13.16
CA PHE A 330 -14.41 -15.14 11.84
C PHE A 330 -14.13 -16.35 10.93
N PRO A 331 -14.77 -17.50 11.19
CA PRO A 331 -14.50 -18.73 10.44
C PRO A 331 -14.84 -18.57 8.94
N GLY A 332 -14.11 -19.29 8.09
CA GLY A 332 -14.30 -19.22 6.63
C GLY A 332 -13.68 -17.99 5.96
N THR A 333 -12.98 -17.14 6.71
CA THR A 333 -12.30 -15.94 6.16
C THR A 333 -10.80 -16.13 5.93
N ARG A 334 -10.26 -17.31 6.27
CA ARG A 334 -8.84 -17.62 6.09
C ARG A 334 -8.47 -17.57 4.60
N PRO A 335 -7.45 -16.77 4.21
CA PRO A 335 -7.00 -16.69 2.82
C PRO A 335 -6.49 -18.03 2.31
N THR A 336 -6.61 -18.26 1.00
CA THR A 336 -6.06 -19.46 0.35
C THR A 336 -4.54 -19.38 0.25
N ALA A 337 -4.05 -18.18 -0.04
CA ALA A 337 -2.64 -17.85 -0.12
C ALA A 337 -2.38 -16.50 0.54
N VAL A 338 -1.19 -16.35 1.11
CA VAL A 338 -0.67 -15.12 1.69
C VAL A 338 0.78 -14.95 1.22
N MET A 339 1.20 -13.71 1.03
CA MET A 339 2.59 -13.35 0.78
C MET A 339 3.39 -13.39 2.09
N GLY A 340 2.85 -12.81 3.16
CA GLY A 340 3.47 -12.82 4.48
C GLY A 340 4.72 -11.93 4.60
N ASP A 341 5.68 -12.37 5.43
CA ASP A 341 6.91 -11.63 5.69
C ASP A 341 7.94 -11.82 4.58
N LEU A 342 8.48 -10.71 4.09
CA LEU A 342 9.44 -10.65 3.01
C LEU A 342 10.74 -10.02 3.50
N HIS A 343 11.88 -10.56 3.05
CA HIS A 343 13.19 -10.01 3.35
C HIS A 343 14.18 -10.34 2.23
N PHE A 344 14.72 -9.29 1.61
CA PHE A 344 15.76 -9.37 0.58
C PHE A 344 16.91 -8.41 0.90
N GLY A 345 18.12 -8.82 0.54
CA GLY A 345 19.32 -8.02 0.72
C GLY A 345 19.71 -7.78 2.19
N ARG A 346 20.51 -6.73 2.43
CA ARG A 346 20.96 -6.33 3.77
C ARG A 346 20.92 -4.82 3.87
N PHE A 347 20.29 -4.32 4.92
CA PHE A 347 20.22 -2.88 5.19
C PHE A 347 21.63 -2.27 5.30
N ARG A 348 21.85 -1.16 4.61
CA ARG A 348 23.08 -0.36 4.63
C ARG A 348 22.75 1.01 5.23
N ARG A 349 23.56 1.48 6.18
CA ARG A 349 23.35 2.84 6.71
C ARG A 349 23.80 3.87 5.67
N PRO A 350 22.98 4.91 5.37
CA PRO A 350 23.40 6.01 4.52
C PRO A 350 24.61 6.74 5.14
N GLU A 351 25.61 7.05 4.31
CA GLU A 351 26.75 7.89 4.71
C GLU A 351 26.32 9.36 4.74
N ARG A 352 25.64 9.79 5.81
CA ARG A 352 25.34 11.21 6.01
C ARG A 352 26.55 11.87 6.65
N GLY A 353 27.21 12.79 5.92
CA GLY A 353 28.35 13.55 6.40
C GLY A 353 28.05 14.21 7.74
N GLY A 354 28.62 13.67 8.82
CA GLY A 354 28.42 14.21 10.16
C GLY A 354 29.10 15.56 10.28
N GLN A 355 28.32 16.65 10.30
CA GLN A 355 28.74 17.79 11.12
C GLN A 355 28.69 17.32 12.57
N THR A 356 29.81 16.82 13.03
CA THR A 356 30.12 16.76 14.45
C THR A 356 30.04 18.20 14.95
N ALA A 357 29.02 18.52 15.73
CA ALA A 357 29.00 19.73 16.53
C ALA A 357 30.26 19.68 17.41
N GLY A 358 31.26 20.47 17.01
CA GLY A 358 32.48 20.62 17.78
C GLY A 358 32.12 21.05 19.19
N ARG A 359 32.52 20.24 20.17
CA ARG A 359 32.71 20.71 21.53
C ARG A 359 33.67 21.89 21.47
N ALA A 360 33.15 23.10 21.65
CA ALA A 360 33.96 24.22 22.12
C ALA A 360 34.00 24.14 23.65
N VAL A 361 35.24 24.20 24.14
CA VAL A 361 35.72 24.06 25.53
C VAL A 361 35.16 25.11 26.45
#